data_AF-A0A7D5S7G0-F1
#
_entry.id   AF-A0A7D5S7G0-F1
#
_cell.length_a   1.000
_cell.length_b   1.000
_cell.length_c   1.000
_cell.angle_alpha   90.00
_cell.angle_beta   90.00
_cell.angle_gamma   90.00
#
_symmetry.space_group_name_H-M   'P 1'
#
loop_
_entity.id
_entity.type
_entity.pdbx_description
1 polymer ?
#
loop_
_entity_poly.entity_id
_entity_poly.type
_entity_poly.pdbx_seq_one_letter_code
_entity_poly.pdbx_strand_id
1 'polypeptide(L)'
;MACGWLNRDDINAWLWWAGLSPMTEIQYERIARGHIGTTPILSAYNDYAWGDTNFATTPYTLLNAGAANESISTLNTTSANALVGYNGLSFDGPVRNGIFATPSSNRQTSGSSLFGIMDLTGNLTEACVQLGDASNSDYYDARNFGAQNLYFVPRYPEYEWKIAD
;
A
#
# COMPACT_ATOMS: atom_id res chain seq x y z
N MET A 1 -4.31 -2.92 -15.69
CA MET A 1 -4.82 -1.54 -15.64
C MET A 1 -5.09 -1.21 -14.19
N ALA A 2 -4.64 -0.06 -13.72
CA ALA A 2 -4.86 0.36 -12.35
C ALA A 2 -6.29 0.86 -12.15
N CYS A 3 -6.87 0.58 -10.99
CA CYS A 3 -8.17 1.09 -10.59
C CYS A 3 -7.95 2.18 -9.54
N GLY A 4 -7.82 3.42 -10.01
CA GLY A 4 -7.71 4.61 -9.17
C GLY A 4 -8.90 5.54 -9.38
N TRP A 5 -8.94 6.64 -8.64
CA TRP A 5 -9.98 7.69 -8.75
C TRP A 5 -11.40 7.21 -8.42
N LEU A 6 -11.53 6.13 -7.65
CA LEU A 6 -12.80 5.67 -7.11
C LEU A 6 -13.12 6.39 -5.79
N ASN A 7 -14.39 6.71 -5.60
CA ASN A 7 -14.87 7.19 -4.31
C ASN A 7 -15.16 6.00 -3.37
N ARG A 8 -15.41 6.29 -2.09
CA ARG A 8 -15.73 5.31 -1.05
C ARG A 8 -16.92 4.40 -1.43
N ASP A 9 -17.96 4.98 -1.98
CA ASP A 9 -19.22 4.29 -2.27
C ASP A 9 -19.06 3.34 -3.46
N ASP A 10 -18.26 3.72 -4.46
CA ASP A 10 -17.91 2.86 -5.60
C ASP A 10 -17.15 1.61 -5.13
N ILE A 11 -16.19 1.80 -4.23
CA ILE A 11 -15.38 0.70 -3.65
C ILE A 11 -16.30 -0.24 -2.85
N ASN A 12 -17.16 0.30 -1.99
CA ASN A 12 -18.08 -0.49 -1.18
C ASN A 12 -19.11 -1.23 -2.05
N ALA A 13 -19.66 -0.59 -3.09
CA ALA A 13 -20.59 -1.22 -4.02
C ALA A 13 -19.94 -2.40 -4.75
N TRP A 14 -18.70 -2.23 -5.19
CA TRP A 14 -17.94 -3.29 -5.86
C TRP A 14 -17.60 -4.45 -4.92
N LEU A 15 -17.14 -4.15 -3.69
CA LEU A 15 -16.84 -5.18 -2.69
C LEU A 15 -18.10 -5.95 -2.27
N TRP A 16 -19.23 -5.26 -2.10
CA TRP A 16 -20.50 -5.91 -1.81
C TRP A 16 -20.92 -6.87 -2.94
N TRP A 17 -20.81 -6.43 -4.20
CA TRP A 17 -21.06 -7.28 -5.36
C TRP A 17 -20.13 -8.51 -5.39
N ALA A 18 -18.86 -8.35 -5.01
CA ALA A 18 -17.89 -9.43 -4.90
C ALA A 18 -18.05 -10.33 -3.66
N GLY A 19 -18.98 -10.01 -2.75
CA GLY A 19 -19.15 -10.73 -1.48
C GLY A 19 -18.00 -10.51 -0.49
N LEU A 20 -17.28 -9.40 -0.64
CA LEU A 20 -16.12 -9.03 0.17
C LEU A 20 -16.42 -7.81 1.05
N SER A 21 -15.50 -7.52 1.95
CA SER A 21 -15.51 -6.32 2.79
C SER A 21 -14.19 -5.58 2.65
N PRO A 22 -14.19 -4.25 2.81
CA PRO A 22 -12.97 -3.47 2.77
C PRO A 22 -12.02 -3.88 3.89
N MET A 23 -10.71 -3.78 3.63
CA MET A 23 -9.67 -4.07 4.61
C MET A 23 -9.78 -3.09 5.78
N THR A 24 -9.59 -3.54 7.02
CA THR A 24 -9.53 -2.65 8.19
C THR A 24 -8.09 -2.20 8.47
N GLU A 25 -7.91 -1.08 9.17
CA GLU A 25 -6.56 -0.61 9.58
C GLU A 25 -5.78 -1.67 10.38
N ILE A 26 -6.46 -2.39 11.28
CA ILE A 26 -5.81 -3.47 12.04
C ILE A 26 -5.40 -4.63 11.14
N GLN A 27 -6.22 -4.97 10.13
CA GLN A 27 -5.84 -5.99 9.15
C GLN A 27 -4.63 -5.53 8.34
N TYR A 28 -4.61 -4.27 7.89
CA TYR A 28 -3.46 -3.69 7.20
C TYR A 28 -2.20 -3.75 8.06
N GLU A 29 -2.24 -3.25 9.30
CA GLU A 29 -1.09 -3.23 10.20
C GLU A 29 -0.59 -4.64 10.53
N ARG A 30 -1.51 -5.59 10.72
CA ARG A 30 -1.18 -7.00 10.96
C ARG A 30 -0.48 -7.62 9.75
N ILE A 31 -0.98 -7.34 8.56
CA ILE A 31 -0.42 -7.87 7.31
C ILE A 31 0.96 -7.23 7.05
N ALA A 32 1.08 -5.92 7.24
CA ALA A 32 2.31 -5.17 6.99
C ALA A 32 3.44 -5.54 7.98
N ARG A 33 3.13 -5.70 9.27
CA ARG A 33 4.14 -5.87 10.35
C ARG A 33 4.30 -7.30 10.85
N GLY A 34 3.93 -8.30 10.05
CA GLY A 34 3.89 -9.69 10.48
C GLY A 34 5.10 -10.16 11.31
N HIS A 35 4.88 -11.17 12.14
CA HIS A 35 5.87 -11.69 13.10
C HIS A 35 6.69 -12.85 12.50
N ILE A 36 8.03 -12.75 12.47
CA ILE A 36 8.93 -13.88 12.16
C ILE A 36 9.41 -14.54 13.46
N GLY A 37 9.11 -15.83 13.65
CA GLY A 37 9.68 -16.66 14.72
C GLY A 37 8.94 -16.57 16.06
N THR A 38 9.66 -16.52 17.18
CA THR A 38 9.12 -16.33 18.55
C THR A 38 9.37 -14.93 19.09
N THR A 39 10.15 -14.11 18.38
CA THR A 39 10.51 -12.76 18.79
C THR A 39 9.66 -11.79 17.98
N PRO A 40 8.89 -10.89 18.62
CA PRO A 40 8.28 -9.79 17.90
C PRO A 40 9.37 -9.13 17.09
N ILE A 41 9.20 -9.04 15.77
CA ILE A 41 9.97 -8.04 15.04
C ILE A 41 9.53 -6.75 15.70
N LEU A 42 10.41 -6.17 16.52
CA LEU A 42 10.28 -4.81 17.01
C LEU A 42 10.30 -3.99 15.73
N SER A 43 9.12 -3.77 15.14
CA SER A 43 8.96 -2.87 14.03
C SER A 43 9.47 -1.55 14.56
N ALA A 44 10.62 -1.12 14.05
CA ALA A 44 11.17 0.16 14.41
C ALA A 44 10.15 1.21 13.96
N TYR A 45 10.15 2.33 14.69
CA TYR A 45 9.35 3.46 14.29
C TYR A 45 9.65 3.79 12.81
N ASN A 46 8.60 3.85 11.98
CA ASN A 46 8.67 4.15 10.54
C ASN A 46 9.07 3.03 9.56
N ASP A 47 9.09 1.75 9.95
CA ASP A 47 9.32 0.66 8.97
C ASP A 47 8.20 0.54 7.92
N TYR A 48 8.57 0.24 6.68
CA TYR A 48 7.64 -0.06 5.58
C TYR A 48 7.18 -1.53 5.58
N ALA A 49 6.29 -1.95 4.66
CA ALA A 49 5.73 -3.31 4.63
C ALA A 49 6.79 -4.44 4.58
N TRP A 50 7.95 -4.19 3.98
CA TRP A 50 9.07 -5.14 3.95
C TRP A 50 9.95 -5.13 5.22
N GLY A 51 9.56 -4.39 6.26
CA GLY A 51 10.17 -4.35 7.60
C GLY A 51 11.56 -3.73 7.69
N ASP A 52 11.85 -2.76 6.83
CA ASP A 52 13.00 -1.86 6.90
C ASP A 52 12.54 -0.46 6.45
N THR A 53 13.32 0.56 6.76
CA THR A 53 13.17 1.94 6.29
C THR A 53 13.91 2.19 4.97
N ASN A 54 14.81 1.29 4.55
CA ASN A 54 15.55 1.43 3.30
C ASN A 54 14.71 1.04 2.07
N PHE A 55 14.58 1.97 1.12
CA PHE A 55 13.94 1.78 -0.18
C PHE A 55 14.81 2.38 -1.29
N ALA A 56 14.62 1.91 -2.52
CA ALA A 56 15.31 2.45 -3.67
C ALA A 56 14.82 3.87 -4.00
N THR A 57 15.76 4.80 -4.12
CA THR A 57 15.51 6.23 -4.43
C THR A 57 15.85 6.57 -5.89
N THR A 58 16.43 5.61 -6.61
CA THR A 58 16.75 5.75 -8.04
C THR A 58 15.48 5.66 -8.90
N PRO A 59 15.34 6.52 -9.93
CA PRO A 59 14.28 6.41 -10.93
C PRO A 59 14.10 5.01 -11.51
N TYR A 60 12.85 4.55 -11.57
CA TYR A 60 12.51 3.35 -12.33
C TYR A 60 12.30 3.67 -13.81
N THR A 61 12.77 2.78 -14.67
CA THR A 61 12.46 2.78 -16.10
C THR A 61 11.49 1.66 -16.42
N LEU A 62 10.33 2.02 -16.96
CA LEU A 62 9.28 1.11 -17.35
C LEU A 62 9.51 0.62 -18.78
N LEU A 63 9.45 -0.70 -18.98
CA LEU A 63 9.47 -1.32 -20.29
C LEU A 63 8.06 -1.80 -20.65
N ASN A 64 7.68 -1.67 -21.92
CA ASN A 64 6.40 -2.14 -22.46
C ASN A 64 5.19 -1.64 -21.66
N ALA A 65 5.18 -0.34 -21.34
CA ALA A 65 4.12 0.30 -20.56
C ALA A 65 2.72 -0.05 -21.11
N GLY A 66 1.83 -0.50 -20.23
CA GLY A 66 0.46 -0.88 -20.58
C GLY A 66 0.29 -2.21 -21.32
N ALA A 67 1.38 -2.89 -21.70
CA ALA A 67 1.31 -4.21 -22.34
C ALA A 67 1.27 -5.36 -21.31
N ALA A 68 0.91 -6.56 -21.76
CA ALA A 68 0.90 -7.77 -20.91
C ALA A 68 2.29 -8.19 -20.39
N ASN A 69 3.36 -7.68 -20.99
CA ASN A 69 4.76 -7.90 -20.60
C ASN A 69 5.43 -6.62 -20.03
N GLU A 70 4.65 -5.74 -19.40
CA GLU A 70 5.18 -4.60 -18.63
C GLU A 70 6.12 -5.06 -17.51
N SER A 71 7.29 -4.43 -17.41
CA SER A 71 8.33 -4.76 -16.43
C SER A 71 9.22 -3.56 -16.13
N ILE A 72 9.93 -3.59 -15.00
CA ILE A 72 10.90 -2.55 -14.63
C ILE A 72 12.32 -3.04 -14.95
N SER A 73 13.10 -2.25 -15.69
CA SER A 73 14.46 -2.63 -16.07
C SER A 73 15.53 -2.26 -15.04
N THR A 74 15.22 -1.34 -14.14
CA THR A 74 16.17 -0.77 -13.15
C THR A 74 15.82 -1.19 -11.72
N LEU A 75 15.42 -2.45 -11.52
CA LEU A 75 15.14 -2.99 -10.19
C LEU A 75 16.39 -3.00 -9.32
N ASN A 76 16.25 -2.57 -8.07
CA ASN A 76 17.30 -2.63 -7.09
C ASN A 76 17.42 -4.06 -6.51
N THR A 77 18.64 -4.52 -6.25
CA THR A 77 18.93 -5.87 -5.71
C THR A 77 19.26 -5.89 -4.23
N THR A 78 19.42 -4.72 -3.59
CA THR A 78 19.82 -4.58 -2.18
C THR A 78 18.82 -3.78 -1.35
N SER A 79 18.19 -2.75 -1.93
CA SER A 79 17.13 -1.96 -1.31
C SER A 79 15.75 -2.41 -1.77
N ALA A 80 14.72 -2.05 -1.01
CA ALA A 80 13.36 -2.41 -1.36
C ALA A 80 12.84 -1.65 -2.57
N ASN A 81 12.17 -2.36 -3.47
CA ASN A 81 11.52 -1.75 -4.62
C ASN A 81 10.04 -1.54 -4.32
N ALA A 82 9.63 -0.27 -4.34
CA ALA A 82 8.24 0.13 -4.16
C ALA A 82 8.00 1.46 -4.89
N LEU A 83 6.77 1.66 -5.36
CA LEU A 83 6.36 2.93 -5.98
C LEU A 83 5.88 3.91 -4.92
N VAL A 84 6.81 4.47 -4.15
CA VAL A 84 6.53 5.42 -3.06
C VAL A 84 6.89 6.84 -3.47
N GLY A 85 5.92 7.77 -3.41
CA GLY A 85 6.10 9.18 -3.78
C GLY A 85 6.49 9.41 -5.26
N TYR A 86 6.80 10.66 -5.60
CA TYR A 86 7.48 11.02 -6.86
C TYR A 86 8.95 10.59 -6.78
N ASN A 87 9.20 9.28 -6.77
CA ASN A 87 10.53 8.69 -6.84
C ASN A 87 11.11 8.89 -8.25
N GLY A 88 11.35 10.14 -8.65
CA GLY A 88 12.01 10.53 -9.90
C GLY A 88 11.59 9.72 -11.13
N LEU A 89 10.32 9.30 -11.21
CA LEU A 89 9.92 8.28 -12.17
C LEU A 89 10.12 8.81 -13.58
N SER A 90 10.65 7.96 -14.46
CA SER A 90 10.72 8.29 -15.89
C SER A 90 9.36 8.16 -16.58
N PHE A 91 8.31 7.84 -15.83
CA PHE A 91 6.96 7.57 -16.30
C PHE A 91 5.93 8.09 -15.30
N ASP A 92 4.72 8.36 -15.79
CA ASP A 92 3.61 8.87 -15.00
C ASP A 92 2.58 7.76 -14.75
N GLY A 93 2.00 7.76 -13.56
CA GLY A 93 0.94 6.85 -13.15
C GLY A 93 1.38 5.53 -12.51
N PRO A 94 0.39 4.72 -12.09
CA PRO A 94 0.60 3.47 -11.40
C PRO A 94 1.11 2.36 -12.33
N VAL A 95 1.78 1.38 -11.72
CA VAL A 95 2.32 0.20 -12.41
C VAL A 95 1.48 -1.04 -12.11
N ARG A 96 1.69 -2.11 -12.88
CA ARG A 96 1.08 -3.42 -12.57
C ARG A 96 1.40 -3.86 -11.15
N ASN A 97 0.38 -4.45 -10.51
CA ASN A 97 0.55 -5.09 -9.23
C ASN A 97 1.65 -6.18 -9.27
N GLY A 98 2.53 -6.17 -8.29
CA GLY A 98 3.60 -7.16 -8.16
C GLY A 98 4.72 -7.04 -9.19
N ILE A 99 4.82 -5.95 -9.96
CA ILE A 99 5.86 -5.76 -10.99
C ILE A 99 7.29 -5.83 -10.43
N PHE A 100 7.47 -5.57 -9.14
CA PHE A 100 8.76 -5.59 -8.44
C PHE A 100 9.22 -7.01 -8.05
N ALA A 101 8.34 -8.02 -8.12
CA ALA A 101 8.71 -9.40 -7.83
C ALA A 101 9.39 -10.07 -9.04
N THR A 102 10.52 -10.71 -8.79
CA THR A 102 11.28 -11.49 -9.79
C THR A 102 11.61 -12.88 -9.22
N PRO A 103 12.01 -13.86 -10.06
CA PRO A 103 12.37 -15.20 -9.57
C PRO A 103 13.49 -15.21 -8.52
N SER A 104 14.31 -14.15 -8.45
CA SER A 104 15.41 -13.98 -7.50
C SER A 104 15.12 -12.96 -6.39
N SER A 105 13.97 -12.29 -6.40
CA SER A 105 13.65 -11.30 -5.37
C SER A 105 13.31 -11.98 -4.05
N ASN A 106 13.80 -11.40 -2.96
CA ASN A 106 13.35 -11.66 -1.60
C ASN A 106 12.37 -10.55 -1.16
N ARG A 107 11.74 -10.75 0.01
CA ARG A 107 10.79 -9.81 0.64
C ARG A 107 11.17 -8.33 0.55
N GLN A 108 12.45 -8.01 0.82
CA GLN A 108 12.94 -6.64 0.75
C GLN A 108 12.95 -6.18 -0.70
N THR A 109 13.68 -6.85 -1.58
CA THR A 109 13.80 -6.47 -3.00
C THR A 109 12.48 -6.50 -3.77
N SER A 110 11.48 -7.28 -3.36
CA SER A 110 10.15 -7.27 -3.95
C SER A 110 9.23 -6.21 -3.35
N GLY A 111 9.63 -5.53 -2.27
CA GLY A 111 8.78 -4.61 -1.52
C GLY A 111 7.55 -5.26 -0.90
N SER A 112 7.59 -6.57 -0.67
CA SER A 112 6.43 -7.32 -0.18
C SER A 112 6.32 -7.27 1.34
N SER A 113 5.11 -7.48 1.84
CA SER A 113 4.90 -7.80 3.25
C SER A 113 5.52 -9.15 3.64
N LEU A 114 5.51 -9.45 4.94
CA LEU A 114 5.92 -10.76 5.45
C LEU A 114 5.12 -11.91 4.81
N PHE A 115 3.83 -11.70 4.57
CA PHE A 115 2.94 -12.71 4.02
C PHE A 115 2.99 -12.78 2.49
N GLY A 116 3.93 -12.09 1.84
CA GLY A 116 4.08 -12.06 0.38
C GLY A 116 3.03 -11.21 -0.33
N ILE A 117 2.24 -10.41 0.40
CA ILE A 117 1.30 -9.46 -0.20
C ILE A 117 2.12 -8.28 -0.73
N MET A 118 1.95 -8.00 -2.01
CA MET A 118 2.67 -6.99 -2.77
C MET A 118 1.96 -5.64 -2.68
N ASP A 119 2.71 -4.55 -2.91
CA ASP A 119 2.19 -3.18 -3.08
C ASP A 119 1.37 -2.61 -1.91
N LEU A 120 1.50 -3.16 -0.70
CA LEU A 120 0.94 -2.52 0.52
C LEU A 120 1.59 -1.17 0.83
N THR A 121 2.76 -0.92 0.26
CA THR A 121 3.48 0.35 0.40
C THR A 121 3.73 0.90 -1.00
N GLY A 122 2.91 1.87 -1.43
CA GLY A 122 3.04 2.58 -2.70
C GLY A 122 2.05 2.12 -3.78
N ASN A 123 2.39 2.45 -5.04
CA ASN A 123 1.59 2.26 -6.25
C ASN A 123 0.29 3.06 -6.31
N LEU A 124 -0.70 2.65 -5.52
CA LEU A 124 -1.99 3.32 -5.38
C LEU A 124 -2.31 3.45 -3.90
N THR A 125 -2.96 4.53 -3.53
CA THR A 125 -3.48 4.66 -2.17
C THR A 125 -4.74 3.81 -2.05
N GLU A 126 -4.72 2.84 -1.13
CA GLU A 126 -5.84 1.94 -0.88
C GLU A 126 -6.66 2.40 0.34
N ALA A 127 -7.97 2.19 0.27
CA ALA A 127 -8.90 2.57 1.32
C ALA A 127 -9.02 1.48 2.38
N CYS A 128 -8.85 1.83 3.65
CA CYS A 128 -9.06 0.94 4.80
C CYS A 128 -10.17 1.46 5.70
N VAL A 129 -10.91 0.56 6.35
CA VAL A 129 -11.88 0.91 7.40
C VAL A 129 -11.12 1.28 8.67
N GLN A 130 -11.34 2.51 9.13
CA GLN A 130 -10.76 3.02 10.36
C GLN A 130 -11.47 2.42 11.57
N LEU A 131 -10.70 2.04 12.60
CA LEU A 131 -11.25 1.47 13.84
C LEU A 131 -11.24 2.45 15.03
N GLY A 132 -10.69 3.66 14.82
CA GLY A 132 -10.70 4.78 15.78
C GLY A 132 -11.72 5.88 15.43
N ASP A 133 -12.19 6.61 16.44
CA ASP A 133 -13.26 7.61 16.32
C ASP A 133 -12.94 8.77 15.36
N ALA A 134 -13.96 9.30 14.70
CA ALA A 134 -13.89 10.30 13.65
C ALA A 134 -13.67 11.74 14.15
N SER A 135 -13.56 12.00 15.46
CA SER A 135 -13.26 13.37 15.94
C SER A 135 -12.64 13.47 17.34
N ASN A 136 -13.12 12.72 18.32
CA ASN A 136 -12.85 12.98 19.73
C ASN A 136 -13.54 11.86 20.53
N SER A 137 -12.79 11.25 21.44
CA SER A 137 -13.21 10.57 22.68
C SER A 137 -14.72 10.31 22.90
N ASP A 138 -15.00 9.05 23.23
CA ASP A 138 -16.12 8.56 24.05
C ASP A 138 -17.35 7.96 23.33
N TYR A 139 -17.52 6.65 23.60
CA TYR A 139 -18.66 5.76 23.36
C TYR A 139 -18.81 5.07 21.99
N TYR A 140 -18.31 3.84 21.94
CA TYR A 140 -18.66 2.81 20.96
C TYR A 140 -20.14 2.40 21.07
N ASP A 141 -20.97 2.75 20.07
CA ASP A 141 -22.25 2.05 19.83
C ASP A 141 -22.08 1.01 18.72
N ALA A 142 -22.10 -0.26 19.12
CA ALA A 142 -21.93 -1.46 18.30
C ALA A 142 -23.12 -1.73 17.34
N ARG A 143 -23.96 -0.73 17.03
CA ARG A 143 -25.13 -0.87 16.13
C ARG A 143 -24.97 -0.18 14.77
N ASN A 144 -23.86 0.50 14.53
CA ASN A 144 -23.57 1.19 13.26
C ASN A 144 -22.39 0.58 12.47
N PHE A 145 -22.20 -0.74 12.54
CA PHE A 145 -21.22 -1.47 11.71
C PHE A 145 -21.49 -1.43 10.19
N GLY A 146 -22.47 -0.64 9.72
CA GLY A 146 -22.90 -0.59 8.33
C GLY A 146 -22.36 0.58 7.49
N ALA A 147 -21.61 1.55 8.04
CA ALA A 147 -21.27 2.76 7.26
C ALA A 147 -20.07 3.60 7.75
N GLN A 148 -19.11 3.06 8.51
CA GLN A 148 -18.16 3.92 9.24
C GLN A 148 -16.75 3.94 8.63
N ASN A 149 -16.47 5.08 7.97
CA ASN A 149 -15.17 5.63 7.59
C ASN A 149 -14.11 4.73 6.91
N LEU A 150 -14.18 4.62 5.57
CA LEU A 150 -12.99 4.30 4.76
C LEU A 150 -12.02 5.49 4.72
N TYR A 151 -10.88 5.37 5.39
CA TYR A 151 -9.77 6.31 5.31
C TYR A 151 -8.73 5.79 4.31
N PHE A 152 -8.19 6.70 3.50
CA PHE A 152 -7.06 6.38 2.65
C PHE A 152 -5.82 6.37 3.53
N VAL A 153 -5.17 5.23 3.72
CA VAL A 153 -3.98 5.14 4.59
C VAL A 153 -2.85 5.94 3.94
N PRO A 154 -2.50 7.14 4.44
CA PRO A 154 -1.45 7.95 3.87
C PRO A 154 -0.20 7.65 4.67
N ARG A 155 0.51 6.58 4.31
CA ARG A 155 1.87 6.38 4.83
C ARG A 155 2.88 6.87 3.81
N TYR A 156 2.70 8.11 3.38
CA TYR A 156 3.72 8.90 2.70
C TYR A 156 4.51 9.70 3.75
N PRO A 157 5.82 9.94 3.57
CA PRO A 157 6.45 11.07 4.21
C PRO A 157 5.74 12.34 3.71
N GLU A 158 5.20 13.09 4.66
CA GLU A 158 4.53 14.40 4.55
C GLU A 158 4.78 15.16 3.24
N TYR A 159 3.83 15.12 2.30
CA TYR A 159 3.54 16.24 1.40
C TYR A 159 2.03 16.31 1.15
N GLU A 160 1.41 17.25 1.86
CA GLU A 160 0.03 17.68 1.66
C GLU A 160 -0.22 17.97 0.17
N TRP A 161 -1.28 17.38 -0.39
CA TRP A 161 -1.87 17.91 -1.61
C TRP A 161 -2.53 19.24 -1.24
N LYS A 162 -1.78 20.35 -1.34
CA LYS A 162 -2.40 21.66 -1.45
C LYS A 162 -3.19 21.68 -2.75
N ILE A 163 -4.51 21.69 -2.60
CA ILE A 163 -5.44 22.11 -3.65
C ILE A 163 -4.96 23.51 -4.06
N ALA A 164 -4.53 23.65 -5.32
CA ALA A 164 -4.37 24.97 -5.90
C ALA A 164 -5.77 25.57 -6.03
N ASP A 165 -5.95 26.78 -5.49
CA ASP A 165 -7.13 27.61 -5.73
C ASP A 165 -7.36 27.84 -7.24
#